data_AF-A0A0Q5ZYU5-F1
#
_entry.id   AF-A0A0Q5ZYU5-F1
#
_cell.length_a   1.000
_cell.length_b   1.000
_cell.length_c   1.000
_cell.angle_alpha   90.00
_cell.angle_beta   90.00
_cell.angle_gamma   90.00
#
_symmetry.space_group_name_H-M   'P 1'
#
loop_
_entity.id
_entity.type
_entity.pdbx_description
1 polymer ?
#
loop_
_entity_poly.entity_id
_entity_poly.type
_entity_poly.pdbx_seq_one_letter_code
_entity_poly.pdbx_strand_id
1 'polypeptide(L)'
;MKSSLIILFTVLGILFNAQTVKIKRGIVNLEGIHVAKLSNKGNVYTFMDLKETPIYTVEFVDKSIVDSVRDSYIKLNRIYNQDKTLELDYISPSAFSGDEKSAAYTCVKSLKIIDERGINIKNLDELFKNNPKRKLDSKTKDAYTTRTKIDKLNITVNNVGEILSNGKPVGYFTNLPVSFGSEDTITDKTFVDIEIYDAKSKFIGKYITTTKQLKTAGGKVFTIYREISGRASILKFPTYKAIAERMAILDPNFIKIQEKVIVGEVTKDGIQK
;
A
#
# COMPACT_ATOMS: atom_id res chain seq x y z
N MET A 1 -17.34 -49.70 -19.16
CA MET A 1 -16.32 -49.04 -20.00
C MET A 1 -16.77 -47.71 -20.63
N LYS A 2 -18.05 -47.51 -20.99
CA LYS A 2 -18.51 -46.22 -21.56
C LYS A 2 -18.53 -45.05 -20.56
N SER A 3 -18.95 -45.28 -19.31
CA SER A 3 -19.03 -44.21 -18.29
C SER A 3 -17.67 -43.69 -17.81
N SER A 4 -16.65 -44.57 -17.77
CA SER A 4 -15.28 -44.21 -17.39
C SER A 4 -14.59 -43.33 -18.44
N LEU A 5 -14.92 -43.52 -19.72
CA LEU A 5 -14.39 -42.71 -20.83
C LEU A 5 -14.99 -41.29 -20.80
N ILE A 6 -16.27 -41.16 -20.49
CA ILE A 6 -16.96 -39.87 -20.40
C ILE A 6 -16.33 -39.01 -19.30
N ILE A 7 -16.09 -39.57 -18.11
CA ILE A 7 -15.45 -38.87 -16.98
C ILE A 7 -14.03 -38.40 -17.34
N LEU A 8 -13.27 -39.22 -18.07
CA LEU A 8 -11.92 -38.86 -18.51
C LEU A 8 -11.95 -37.67 -19.49
N PHE A 9 -12.90 -37.65 -20.44
CA PHE A 9 -13.07 -36.54 -21.37
C PHE A 9 -13.61 -35.25 -20.72
N THR A 10 -14.47 -35.33 -19.71
CA THR A 10 -14.89 -34.13 -18.95
C THR A 10 -13.75 -33.56 -18.11
N VAL A 11 -12.92 -34.40 -17.50
CA VAL A 11 -11.75 -33.94 -16.72
C VAL A 11 -10.66 -33.36 -17.64
N LEU A 12 -10.40 -33.96 -18.81
CA LEU A 12 -9.49 -33.40 -19.82
C LEU A 12 -10.02 -32.10 -20.43
N GLY A 13 -11.33 -31.98 -20.69
CA GLY A 13 -11.94 -30.76 -21.22
C GLY A 13 -11.79 -29.54 -20.29
N ILE A 14 -11.75 -29.77 -18.97
CA ILE A 14 -11.50 -28.70 -17.98
C ILE A 14 -10.02 -28.26 -18.01
N LEU A 15 -9.09 -29.16 -18.34
CA LEU A 15 -7.65 -28.86 -18.43
C LEU A 15 -7.25 -28.07 -19.70
N PHE A 16 -8.07 -28.10 -20.76
CA PHE A 16 -7.77 -27.43 -22.04
C PHE A 16 -8.28 -25.99 -22.17
N ASN A 17 -9.01 -25.45 -21.17
CA ASN A 17 -9.51 -24.06 -21.22
C ASN A 17 -8.49 -23.02 -20.72
N ALA A 18 -7.20 -23.30 -20.86
CA ALA A 18 -6.15 -22.33 -20.61
C ALA A 18 -6.04 -21.34 -21.79
N GLN A 19 -7.00 -20.42 -21.94
CA GLN A 19 -6.91 -19.35 -22.94
C GLN A 19 -5.58 -18.61 -22.74
N THR A 20 -4.71 -18.65 -23.76
CA THR A 20 -3.35 -18.14 -23.69
C THR A 20 -3.33 -16.65 -24.01
N VAL A 21 -3.00 -15.83 -23.00
CA VAL A 21 -2.82 -14.38 -23.16
C VAL A 21 -1.38 -14.10 -23.56
N LYS A 22 -1.16 -13.54 -24.75
CA LYS A 22 0.16 -13.14 -25.24
C LYS A 22 0.17 -11.65 -25.54
N ILE A 23 1.24 -10.96 -25.16
CA ILE A 23 1.45 -9.55 -25.53
C ILE A 23 2.66 -9.49 -26.45
N LYS A 24 2.48 -8.86 -27.62
CA LYS A 24 3.57 -8.61 -28.57
C LYS A 24 3.45 -7.19 -29.10
N ARG A 25 4.49 -6.38 -28.92
CA ARG A 25 4.58 -5.00 -29.43
C ARG A 25 3.37 -4.13 -29.02
N GLY A 26 2.95 -4.22 -27.76
CA GLY A 26 1.77 -3.47 -27.27
C GLY A 26 0.42 -3.97 -27.80
N ILE A 27 0.35 -5.18 -28.36
CA ILE A 27 -0.91 -5.79 -28.81
C ILE A 27 -1.22 -6.99 -27.92
N VAL A 28 -2.42 -7.00 -27.34
CA VAL A 28 -2.98 -8.12 -26.60
C VAL A 28 -3.54 -9.13 -27.60
N ASN A 29 -3.05 -10.36 -27.49
CA ASN A 29 -3.45 -11.49 -28.31
C ASN A 29 -4.11 -12.55 -27.45
N LEU A 30 -5.28 -13.01 -27.87
CA LEU A 30 -5.96 -14.17 -27.31
C LEU A 30 -5.99 -15.26 -28.37
N GLU A 31 -5.28 -16.36 -28.13
CA GLU A 31 -5.27 -17.52 -29.05
C GLU A 31 -4.87 -17.18 -30.50
N GLY A 32 -4.07 -16.12 -30.68
CA GLY A 32 -3.63 -15.64 -31.99
C GLY A 32 -4.48 -14.52 -32.59
N ILE A 33 -5.60 -14.15 -31.96
CA ILE A 33 -6.46 -13.05 -32.39
C ILE A 33 -6.01 -11.75 -31.70
N HIS A 34 -5.80 -10.69 -32.48
CA HIS A 34 -5.58 -9.34 -31.95
C HIS A 34 -6.88 -8.79 -31.36
N VAL A 35 -6.91 -8.46 -30.08
CA VAL A 35 -8.14 -8.05 -29.40
C VAL A 35 -8.08 -6.63 -28.82
N ALA A 36 -6.91 -6.17 -28.42
CA ALA A 36 -6.73 -4.83 -27.87
C ALA A 36 -5.30 -4.34 -28.06
N LYS A 37 -5.12 -3.03 -28.03
CA LYS A 37 -3.81 -2.38 -27.92
C LYS A 37 -3.57 -1.93 -26.49
N LEU A 38 -2.31 -1.91 -26.10
CA LEU A 38 -1.82 -1.60 -24.76
C LEU A 38 -0.64 -0.66 -24.91
N SER A 39 -0.71 0.48 -24.23
CA SER A 39 0.43 1.38 -24.04
C SER A 39 0.69 1.58 -22.55
N ASN A 40 1.93 1.87 -22.19
CA ASN A 40 2.33 2.09 -20.81
C ASN A 40 3.03 3.43 -20.62
N LYS A 41 2.78 4.06 -19.47
CA LYS A 41 3.52 5.23 -18.99
C LYS A 41 3.75 5.07 -17.49
N GLY A 42 4.95 4.64 -17.11
CA GLY A 42 5.26 4.28 -15.72
C GLY A 42 4.42 3.09 -15.25
N ASN A 43 3.66 3.27 -14.17
CA ASN A 43 2.77 2.23 -13.61
C ASN A 43 1.34 2.25 -14.18
N VAL A 44 1.06 3.12 -15.14
CA VAL A 44 -0.26 3.28 -15.77
C VAL A 44 -0.26 2.63 -17.14
N TYR A 45 -1.21 1.72 -17.34
CA TYR A 45 -1.42 0.95 -18.56
C TYR A 45 -2.73 1.38 -19.21
N THR A 46 -2.66 1.88 -20.44
CA THR A 46 -3.81 2.34 -21.20
C THR A 46 -4.24 1.27 -22.19
N PHE A 47 -5.47 0.79 -22.06
CA PHE A 47 -6.07 -0.17 -22.97
C PHE A 47 -6.90 0.55 -24.03
N MET A 48 -6.59 0.24 -25.29
CA MET A 48 -7.19 0.82 -26.47
C MET A 48 -7.86 -0.26 -27.31
N ASP A 49 -8.87 0.11 -28.08
CA ASP A 49 -9.34 -0.75 -29.17
C ASP A 49 -8.27 -0.89 -30.27
N LEU A 50 -8.53 -1.73 -31.27
CA LEU A 50 -7.58 -1.91 -32.38
C LEU A 50 -7.41 -0.65 -33.25
N LYS A 51 -8.37 0.27 -33.18
CA LYS A 51 -8.35 1.59 -33.85
C LYS A 51 -7.62 2.65 -33.04
N GLU A 52 -6.96 2.29 -31.94
CA GLU A 52 -6.20 3.18 -31.06
C GLU A 52 -7.06 4.17 -30.26
N THR A 53 -8.37 3.89 -30.12
CA THR A 53 -9.23 4.66 -29.24
C THR A 53 -9.04 4.19 -27.80
N PRO A 54 -8.60 5.05 -26.87
CA PRO A 54 -8.33 4.64 -25.50
C PRO A 54 -9.64 4.53 -24.71
N ILE A 55 -9.83 3.39 -24.03
CA ILE A 55 -11.10 3.05 -23.37
C ILE A 55 -10.99 3.18 -21.85
N TYR A 56 -9.95 2.59 -21.26
CA TYR A 56 -9.72 2.57 -19.81
C TYR A 56 -8.23 2.46 -19.49
N THR A 57 -7.89 2.75 -18.24
CA THR A 57 -6.53 2.61 -17.71
C THR A 57 -6.50 1.69 -16.51
N VAL A 58 -5.42 0.92 -16.37
CA VAL A 58 -5.07 0.14 -15.19
C VAL A 58 -3.78 0.73 -14.60
N GLU A 59 -3.84 1.24 -13.38
CA GLU A 59 -2.67 1.69 -12.64
C GLU A 59 -2.31 0.65 -11.57
N PHE A 60 -1.06 0.20 -11.52
CA PHE A 60 -0.58 -0.63 -10.42
C PHE A 60 -0.19 0.24 -9.24
N VAL A 61 -0.86 0.00 -8.11
CA VAL A 61 -0.55 0.62 -6.83
C VAL A 61 0.18 -0.39 -5.97
N ASP A 62 1.33 0.01 -5.45
CA ASP A 62 2.08 -0.77 -4.48
C ASP A 62 2.46 0.14 -3.29
N LYS A 63 1.63 0.08 -2.25
CA LYS A 63 1.67 0.99 -1.11
C LYS A 63 2.20 0.26 0.12
N SER A 64 3.18 0.84 0.81
CA SER A 64 3.51 0.43 2.18
C SER A 64 2.45 0.97 3.13
N ILE A 65 1.86 0.10 3.96
CA ILE A 65 0.86 0.50 4.96
C ILE A 65 1.56 0.81 6.28
N VAL A 66 2.23 -0.20 6.83
CA VAL A 66 3.10 -0.12 8.02
C VAL A 66 4.22 -1.15 7.80
N ASP A 67 5.46 -0.78 8.11
CA ASP A 67 6.62 -1.68 8.06
C ASP A 67 6.81 -2.40 6.70
N SER A 68 6.98 -3.72 6.76
CA SER A 68 7.10 -4.67 5.66
C SER A 68 5.75 -5.15 5.10
N VAL A 69 4.62 -4.63 5.60
CA VAL A 69 3.30 -4.93 5.02
C VAL A 69 3.05 -3.97 3.87
N ARG A 70 3.08 -4.54 2.66
CA ARG A 70 2.73 -3.84 1.43
C ARG A 70 1.38 -4.32 0.95
N ASP A 71 0.59 -3.37 0.49
CA ASP A 71 -0.66 -3.63 -0.20
C ASP A 71 -0.48 -3.29 -1.68
N SER A 72 -0.64 -4.31 -2.52
CA SER A 72 -0.51 -4.22 -3.96
C SER A 72 -1.86 -4.50 -4.61
N TYR A 73 -2.32 -3.57 -5.43
CA TYR A 73 -3.61 -3.65 -6.09
C TYR A 73 -3.61 -2.85 -7.39
N ILE A 74 -4.70 -2.92 -8.15
CA ILE A 74 -4.87 -2.11 -9.34
C ILE A 74 -5.98 -1.08 -9.18
N LYS A 75 -5.78 0.09 -9.77
CA LYS A 75 -6.81 1.10 -9.98
C LYS A 75 -7.27 1.04 -11.43
N LEU A 76 -8.56 0.78 -11.63
CA LEU A 76 -9.21 0.80 -12.93
C LEU A 76 -9.98 2.11 -13.09
N ASN A 77 -9.65 2.88 -14.14
CA ASN A 77 -10.32 4.14 -14.47
C ASN A 77 -10.86 4.09 -15.90
N ARG A 78 -12.05 4.66 -16.12
CA ARG A 78 -12.55 4.89 -17.48
C ARG A 78 -12.04 6.20 -18.03
N ILE A 79 -11.79 6.24 -19.33
CA ILE A 79 -11.30 7.45 -19.97
C ILE A 79 -12.43 8.45 -20.24
N TYR A 80 -13.62 7.95 -20.58
CA TYR A 80 -14.81 8.76 -20.86
C TYR A 80 -15.69 9.06 -19.63
N ASN A 81 -15.29 8.62 -18.44
CA ASN A 81 -15.99 8.90 -17.17
C ASN A 81 -15.00 8.78 -15.99
N GLN A 82 -14.19 9.82 -15.79
CA GLN A 82 -13.05 9.80 -14.88
C GLN A 82 -13.43 9.94 -13.39
N ASP A 83 -14.70 10.22 -13.08
CA ASP A 83 -15.14 10.53 -11.71
C ASP A 83 -15.17 9.31 -10.78
N LYS A 84 -15.01 8.10 -11.33
CA LYS A 84 -14.99 6.86 -10.55
C LYS A 84 -13.75 6.04 -10.86
N THR A 85 -13.00 5.74 -9.81
CA THR A 85 -11.88 4.78 -9.80
C THR A 85 -12.31 3.52 -9.04
N LEU A 86 -12.02 2.34 -9.59
CA LEU A 86 -12.17 1.07 -8.85
C LEU A 86 -10.82 0.57 -8.37
N GLU A 87 -10.73 0.28 -7.07
CA GLU A 87 -9.59 -0.42 -6.51
C GLU A 87 -9.90 -1.92 -6.48
N LEU A 88 -9.11 -2.73 -7.19
CA LEU A 88 -9.36 -4.14 -7.41
C LEU A 88 -8.12 -4.98 -7.11
N ASP A 89 -8.34 -6.21 -6.67
CA ASP A 89 -7.26 -7.20 -6.60
C ASP A 89 -6.87 -7.61 -8.03
N TYR A 90 -5.61 -7.97 -8.23
CA TYR A 90 -5.10 -8.39 -9.53
C TYR A 90 -4.48 -9.79 -9.46
N ILE A 91 -4.35 -10.41 -10.62
CA ILE A 91 -3.68 -11.71 -10.76
C ILE A 91 -2.49 -11.55 -11.70
N SER A 92 -1.32 -11.95 -11.20
CA SER A 92 -0.10 -11.93 -12.00
C SER A 92 0.26 -13.33 -12.47
N PRO A 93 0.44 -13.58 -13.77
CA PRO A 93 1.10 -14.77 -14.27
C PRO A 93 2.64 -14.66 -14.21
N SER A 94 3.16 -13.55 -13.66
CA SER A 94 4.58 -13.20 -13.57
C SER A 94 5.02 -13.16 -12.11
N ALA A 95 6.27 -13.52 -11.84
CA ALA A 95 6.88 -13.33 -10.51
C ALA A 95 7.02 -11.83 -10.17
N PHE A 96 6.95 -10.95 -11.18
CA PHE A 96 7.01 -9.51 -11.03
C PHE A 96 5.60 -8.92 -11.13
N SER A 97 5.26 -8.07 -10.17
CA SER A 97 4.03 -7.28 -10.20
C SER A 97 4.16 -6.09 -11.15
N GLY A 98 3.03 -5.70 -11.76
CA GLY A 98 2.91 -4.48 -12.55
C GLY A 98 3.74 -4.46 -13.83
N ASP A 99 3.72 -5.56 -14.58
CA ASP A 99 4.12 -5.57 -15.98
C ASP A 99 2.88 -5.57 -16.90
N GLU A 100 3.10 -5.31 -18.19
CA GLU A 100 2.04 -5.32 -19.22
C GLU A 100 1.26 -6.65 -19.21
N LYS A 101 1.98 -7.76 -19.00
CA LYS A 101 1.43 -9.11 -18.98
C LYS A 101 0.42 -9.28 -17.85
N SER A 102 0.75 -8.82 -16.65
CA SER A 102 -0.12 -8.85 -15.47
C SER A 102 -1.35 -7.99 -15.67
N ALA A 103 -1.18 -6.81 -16.27
CA ALA A 103 -2.29 -5.91 -16.59
C ALA A 103 -3.29 -6.61 -17.52
N ALA A 104 -2.82 -7.11 -18.67
CA ALA A 104 -3.69 -7.76 -19.65
C ALA A 104 -4.28 -9.06 -19.12
N TYR A 105 -3.48 -9.87 -18.41
CA TYR A 105 -3.93 -11.13 -17.83
C TYR A 105 -5.05 -10.92 -16.81
N THR A 106 -4.94 -9.90 -15.95
CA THR A 106 -6.00 -9.53 -15.01
C THR A 106 -7.27 -9.10 -15.75
N CYS A 107 -7.15 -8.26 -16.78
CA CYS A 107 -8.29 -7.77 -17.56
C CYS A 107 -9.02 -8.89 -18.31
N VAL A 108 -8.29 -9.88 -18.84
CA VAL A 108 -8.85 -11.02 -19.57
C VAL A 108 -9.44 -12.06 -18.61
N LYS A 109 -8.66 -12.52 -17.63
CA LYS A 109 -9.01 -13.70 -16.83
C LYS A 109 -9.85 -13.39 -15.59
N SER A 110 -9.50 -12.32 -14.86
CA SER A 110 -10.18 -11.98 -13.61
C SER A 110 -11.38 -11.07 -13.85
N LEU A 111 -11.17 -9.99 -14.59
CA LEU A 111 -12.21 -8.97 -14.81
C LEU A 111 -13.12 -9.29 -16.00
N LYS A 112 -12.66 -10.14 -16.94
CA LYS A 112 -13.39 -10.52 -18.16
C LYS A 112 -13.85 -9.31 -18.98
N ILE A 113 -13.06 -8.24 -18.99
CA ILE A 113 -13.32 -6.99 -19.74
C ILE A 113 -12.62 -6.98 -21.11
N ILE A 114 -11.86 -8.02 -21.43
CA ILE A 114 -11.32 -8.32 -22.75
C ILE A 114 -11.67 -9.76 -23.09
N ASP A 115 -12.24 -9.99 -24.27
CA ASP A 115 -12.57 -11.30 -24.83
C ASP A 115 -12.09 -11.40 -26.29
N GLU A 116 -12.40 -12.50 -26.99
CA GLU A 116 -11.98 -12.69 -28.40
C GLU A 116 -12.52 -11.61 -29.37
N ARG A 117 -13.55 -10.84 -28.98
CA ARG A 117 -14.12 -9.76 -29.80
C ARG A 117 -13.47 -8.41 -29.53
N GLY A 118 -12.65 -8.31 -28.48
CA GLY A 118 -11.97 -7.10 -28.08
C GLY A 118 -12.32 -6.65 -26.67
N ILE A 119 -12.31 -5.33 -26.44
CA ILE A 119 -12.70 -4.76 -25.15
C ILE A 119 -14.22 -4.86 -24.99
N ASN A 120 -14.66 -5.57 -23.95
CA ASN A 120 -16.07 -5.77 -23.65
C ASN A 120 -16.60 -4.61 -22.79
N ILE A 121 -17.17 -3.60 -23.45
CA ILE A 121 -17.70 -2.40 -22.79
C ILE A 121 -18.83 -2.73 -21.82
N LYS A 122 -19.67 -3.75 -22.10
CA LYS A 122 -20.78 -4.14 -21.21
C LYS A 122 -20.27 -4.67 -19.88
N ASN A 123 -19.26 -5.55 -19.91
CA ASN A 123 -18.66 -6.09 -18.69
C ASN A 123 -17.89 -5.00 -17.92
N LEU A 124 -17.22 -4.10 -18.63
CA LEU A 124 -16.60 -2.91 -18.02
C LEU A 124 -17.67 -2.02 -17.37
N ASP A 125 -18.84 -1.87 -18.01
CA ASP A 125 -19.99 -1.14 -17.50
C ASP A 125 -20.52 -1.76 -16.21
N GLU A 126 -20.73 -3.06 -16.23
CA GLU A 126 -21.19 -3.84 -15.08
C GLU A 126 -20.21 -3.77 -13.90
N LEU A 127 -18.90 -3.83 -14.15
CA LEU A 127 -17.89 -3.81 -13.10
C LEU A 127 -17.92 -2.53 -12.25
N PHE A 128 -18.23 -1.36 -12.84
CA PHE A 128 -18.39 -0.11 -12.07
C PHE A 128 -19.81 0.12 -11.55
N LYS A 129 -20.79 -0.69 -11.98
CA LYS A 129 -22.10 -0.73 -11.34
C LYS A 129 -22.02 -1.59 -10.08
N ASN A 130 -21.32 -2.72 -10.17
CA ASN A 130 -21.19 -3.75 -9.15
C ASN A 130 -19.78 -3.75 -8.53
N ASN A 131 -19.37 -2.61 -7.96
CA ASN A 131 -18.03 -2.39 -7.42
C ASN A 131 -17.60 -3.50 -6.44
N PRO A 132 -16.77 -4.47 -6.88
CA PRO A 132 -16.41 -5.57 -6.02
C PRO A 132 -15.42 -5.07 -4.95
N LYS A 133 -15.65 -5.47 -3.70
CA LYS A 133 -14.74 -5.12 -2.60
C LYS A 133 -13.50 -5.99 -2.66
N ARG A 134 -12.34 -5.36 -2.46
CA ARG A 134 -11.05 -6.05 -2.33
C ARG A 134 -11.04 -7.03 -1.16
N LYS A 135 -10.38 -8.17 -1.34
CA LYS A 135 -10.22 -9.21 -0.33
C LYS A 135 -8.85 -9.08 0.33
N LEU A 136 -8.78 -8.24 1.35
CA LEU A 136 -7.58 -8.11 2.17
C LEU A 136 -7.39 -9.35 3.07
N ASP A 137 -6.16 -9.86 3.12
CA ASP A 137 -5.75 -10.88 4.09
C ASP A 137 -5.71 -10.30 5.52
N SER A 138 -5.62 -11.17 6.52
CA SER A 138 -5.62 -10.76 7.94
C SER A 138 -4.46 -9.81 8.28
N LYS A 139 -3.26 -10.10 7.79
CA LYS A 139 -2.07 -9.28 8.05
C LYS A 139 -2.22 -7.87 7.49
N THR A 140 -2.77 -7.74 6.28
CA THR A 140 -3.04 -6.44 5.65
C THR A 140 -4.13 -5.67 6.39
N LYS A 141 -5.20 -6.34 6.85
CA LYS A 141 -6.25 -5.70 7.68
C LYS A 141 -5.71 -5.18 9.01
N ASP A 142 -4.88 -5.97 9.69
CA ASP A 142 -4.26 -5.58 10.96
C ASP A 142 -3.30 -4.40 10.77
N ALA A 143 -2.55 -4.39 9.65
CA ALA A 143 -1.69 -3.27 9.30
C ALA A 143 -2.49 -1.98 9.06
N TYR A 144 -3.61 -2.02 8.33
CA TYR A 144 -4.48 -0.85 8.14
C TYR A 144 -5.08 -0.35 9.46
N THR A 145 -5.48 -1.27 10.34
CA THR A 145 -5.98 -0.93 11.69
C THR A 145 -4.88 -0.23 12.50
N THR A 146 -3.66 -0.75 12.44
CA THR A 146 -2.49 -0.16 13.10
C THR A 146 -2.17 1.22 12.52
N ARG A 147 -2.15 1.37 11.19
CA ARG A 147 -1.92 2.66 10.53
C ARG A 147 -2.94 3.71 10.96
N THR A 148 -4.21 3.33 10.99
CA THR A 148 -5.30 4.20 11.46
C THR A 148 -5.10 4.65 12.91
N LYS A 149 -4.61 3.76 13.79
CA LYS A 149 -4.30 4.11 15.18
C LYS A 149 -3.14 5.12 15.26
N ILE A 150 -2.10 4.96 14.46
CA ILE A 150 -0.96 5.88 14.40
C ILE A 150 -1.39 7.24 13.85
N ASP A 151 -2.16 7.25 12.76
CA ASP A 151 -2.62 8.49 12.14
C ASP A 151 -3.47 9.33 13.12
N LYS A 152 -4.25 8.68 14.00
CA LYS A 152 -4.99 9.34 15.11
C LYS A 152 -4.09 9.97 16.19
N LEU A 153 -2.85 9.48 16.35
CA LEU A 153 -1.89 10.10 17.26
C LEU A 153 -1.36 11.42 16.69
N ASN A 154 -1.44 11.61 15.37
CA ASN A 154 -0.96 12.81 14.69
C ASN A 154 0.43 13.23 15.19
N ILE A 155 1.37 12.29 15.11
CA ILE A 155 2.71 12.48 15.66
C ILE A 155 3.49 13.45 14.78
N THR A 156 4.02 14.49 15.40
CA THR A 156 4.96 15.43 14.78
C THR A 156 6.19 15.55 15.66
N VAL A 157 7.33 15.83 15.05
CA VAL A 157 8.56 16.15 15.78
C VAL A 157 8.87 17.61 15.48
N ASN A 158 9.30 18.40 16.45
CA ASN A 158 9.70 19.79 16.21
C ASN A 158 11.22 19.90 16.05
N ASN A 159 11.72 21.06 15.66
CA ASN A 159 13.15 21.28 15.36
C ASN A 159 14.09 21.17 16.57
N VAL A 160 13.55 20.98 17.77
CA VAL A 160 14.31 20.78 19.02
C VAL A 160 14.32 19.31 19.43
N GLY A 161 13.64 18.44 18.68
CA GLY A 161 13.58 17.01 18.97
C GLY A 161 12.40 16.57 19.84
N GLU A 162 11.48 17.48 20.19
CA GLU A 162 10.30 17.13 20.96
C GLU A 162 9.31 16.36 20.08
N ILE A 163 8.82 15.24 20.61
CA ILE A 163 7.78 14.41 20.01
C ILE A 163 6.45 14.93 20.53
N LEU A 164 5.61 15.41 19.62
CA LEU A 164 4.27 15.91 19.89
C LEU A 164 3.24 14.91 19.38
N SER A 165 2.18 14.69 20.15
CA SER A 165 0.98 13.95 19.74
C SER A 165 -0.20 14.90 19.79
N ASN A 166 -0.85 15.14 18.65
CA ASN A 166 -1.91 16.16 18.53
C ASN A 166 -1.49 17.55 19.11
N GLY A 167 -0.24 17.95 18.87
CA GLY A 167 0.33 19.21 19.35
C GLY A 167 0.77 19.23 20.81
N LYS A 168 0.58 18.15 21.59
CA LYS A 168 1.02 18.06 22.99
C LYS A 168 2.35 17.30 23.11
N PRO A 169 3.34 17.79 23.87
CA PRO A 169 4.57 17.05 24.14
C PRO A 169 4.30 15.73 24.84
N VAL A 170 4.83 14.64 24.27
CA VAL A 170 4.72 13.27 24.81
C VAL A 170 6.07 12.62 25.02
N GLY A 171 7.13 13.16 24.42
CA GLY A 171 8.49 12.68 24.57
C GLY A 171 9.48 13.55 23.83
N TYR A 172 10.73 13.12 23.80
CA TYR A 172 11.78 13.81 23.06
C TYR A 172 12.88 12.84 22.64
N PHE A 173 13.60 13.22 21.60
CA PHE A 173 14.83 12.58 21.18
C PHE A 173 16.04 13.24 21.85
N THR A 174 17.06 12.45 22.18
CA THR A 174 18.39 12.97 22.51
C THR A 174 19.42 12.52 21.46
N ASN A 175 20.64 13.04 21.57
CA ASN A 175 21.74 12.78 20.63
C ASN A 175 21.41 13.21 19.19
N LEU A 176 20.73 14.34 19.05
CA LEU A 176 20.38 14.91 17.75
C LEU A 176 21.56 15.64 17.13
N PRO A 177 21.68 15.62 15.78
CA PRO A 177 22.67 16.42 15.08
C PRO A 177 22.37 17.91 15.23
N VAL A 178 23.41 18.74 15.06
CA VAL A 178 23.33 20.21 15.19
C VAL A 178 22.32 20.85 14.21
N SER A 179 22.07 20.21 13.06
CA SER A 179 21.17 20.70 12.01
C SER A 179 19.87 19.86 11.92
N PHE A 180 19.22 19.60 13.06
CA PHE A 180 18.03 18.76 13.11
C PHE A 180 16.77 19.42 12.51
N GLY A 181 16.11 18.72 11.58
CA GLY A 181 14.75 18.95 11.12
C GLY A 181 13.89 17.69 11.23
N SER A 182 12.58 17.85 11.45
CA SER A 182 11.67 16.72 11.74
C SER A 182 11.38 15.80 10.55
N GLU A 183 11.49 16.32 9.34
CA GLU A 183 11.42 15.58 8.08
C GLU A 183 12.81 15.10 7.61
N ASP A 184 13.89 15.49 8.31
CA ASP A 184 15.22 15.04 7.94
C ASP A 184 15.33 13.54 8.11
N THR A 185 16.00 12.94 7.13
CA THR A 185 16.27 11.52 7.12
C THR A 185 17.55 11.24 7.90
N ILE A 186 17.54 10.21 8.73
CA ILE A 186 18.71 9.86 9.56
C ILE A 186 19.74 9.15 8.69
N THR A 187 20.65 9.94 8.13
CA THR A 187 21.68 9.45 7.21
C THR A 187 22.69 8.51 7.89
N ASP A 188 23.42 7.73 7.11
CA ASP A 188 24.52 6.88 7.59
C ASP A 188 25.65 7.64 8.31
N LYS A 189 25.71 8.97 8.19
CA LYS A 189 26.70 9.80 8.88
C LYS A 189 26.34 10.07 10.34
N THR A 190 25.16 9.65 10.80
CA THR A 190 24.75 9.76 12.21
C THR A 190 25.30 8.56 12.99
N PHE A 191 26.50 8.70 13.56
CA PHE A 191 27.18 7.62 14.29
C PHE A 191 26.74 7.46 15.75
N VAL A 192 25.79 8.27 16.22
CA VAL A 192 25.29 8.23 17.60
C VAL A 192 23.89 7.63 17.61
N ASP A 193 23.67 6.67 18.51
CA ASP A 193 22.34 6.12 18.77
C ASP A 193 21.40 7.25 19.23
N ILE A 194 20.22 7.29 18.63
CA ILE A 194 19.18 8.26 18.98
C ILE A 194 18.35 7.65 20.10
N GLU A 195 18.36 8.25 21.29
CA GLU A 195 17.57 7.78 22.42
C GLU A 195 16.22 8.51 22.47
N ILE A 196 15.24 7.83 23.07
CA ILE A 196 13.85 8.27 23.12
C ILE A 196 13.41 8.22 24.57
N TYR A 197 12.89 9.36 25.04
CA TYR A 197 12.38 9.53 26.39
C TYR A 197 10.91 9.99 26.34
N ASP A 198 10.15 9.66 27.38
CA ASP A 198 8.83 10.26 27.57
C ASP A 198 8.93 11.69 28.14
N ALA A 199 7.79 12.38 28.22
CA ALA A 199 7.70 13.72 28.79
C ALA A 199 8.14 13.82 30.27
N LYS A 200 8.33 12.69 30.96
CA LYS A 200 8.82 12.61 32.35
C LYS A 200 10.28 12.17 32.43
N SER A 201 11.01 12.21 31.31
CA SER A 201 12.40 11.79 31.19
C SER A 201 12.65 10.31 31.51
N LYS A 202 11.63 9.46 31.43
CA LYS A 202 11.80 8.01 31.50
C LYS A 202 12.30 7.50 30.15
N PHE A 203 13.35 6.69 30.16
CA PHE A 203 13.87 6.04 28.97
C PHE A 203 12.83 5.08 28.37
N ILE A 204 12.47 5.29 27.11
CA ILE A 204 11.51 4.49 26.35
C ILE A 204 12.23 3.52 25.42
N GLY A 205 13.36 3.94 24.86
CA GLY A 205 14.16 3.09 23.98
C GLY A 205 15.15 3.90 23.17
N LYS A 206 15.74 3.25 22.17
CA LYS A 206 16.70 3.88 21.28
C LYS A 206 16.66 3.31 19.87
N TYR A 207 16.99 4.14 18.91
CA TYR A 207 17.31 3.74 17.55
C TYR A 207 18.83 3.62 17.40
N ILE A 208 19.28 2.40 17.13
CA ILE A 208 20.68 2.06 16.88
C ILE A 208 20.96 2.35 15.41
N THR A 209 21.73 3.41 15.15
CA THR A 209 21.96 3.90 13.79
C THR A 209 22.84 2.98 12.96
N THR A 210 23.69 2.18 13.59
CA THR A 210 24.59 1.21 12.94
C THR A 210 23.85 -0.04 12.46
N THR A 211 23.04 -0.64 13.33
CA THR A 211 22.26 -1.85 13.00
C THR A 211 20.87 -1.56 12.43
N LYS A 212 20.50 -0.26 12.35
CA LYS A 212 19.18 0.22 11.93
C LYS A 212 18.04 -0.39 12.75
N GLN A 213 18.28 -0.64 14.05
CA GLN A 213 17.32 -1.28 14.94
C GLN A 213 16.72 -0.29 15.93
N LEU A 214 15.39 -0.31 16.05
CA LEU A 214 14.69 0.28 17.17
C LEU A 214 14.59 -0.73 18.31
N LYS A 215 15.08 -0.37 19.50
CA LYS A 215 14.98 -1.19 20.72
C LYS A 215 14.21 -0.44 21.78
N THR A 216 13.15 -1.05 22.31
CA THR A 216 12.41 -0.53 23.47
C THR A 216 13.15 -0.85 24.76
N ALA A 217 12.93 -0.06 25.81
CA ALA A 217 13.39 -0.35 27.17
C ALA A 217 12.84 -1.69 27.69
N GLY A 218 11.65 -2.11 27.22
CA GLY A 218 11.05 -3.41 27.51
C GLY A 218 11.62 -4.58 26.70
N GLY A 219 12.72 -4.40 25.96
CA GLY A 219 13.42 -5.48 25.27
C GLY A 219 12.89 -5.87 23.88
N LYS A 220 11.79 -5.28 23.41
CA LYS A 220 11.32 -5.48 22.02
C LYS A 220 12.29 -4.83 21.04
N VAL A 221 12.58 -5.52 19.94
CA VAL A 221 13.49 -5.07 18.88
C VAL A 221 12.77 -5.08 17.54
N PHE A 222 12.99 -4.05 16.73
CA PHE A 222 12.52 -3.98 15.35
C PHE A 222 13.59 -3.39 14.44
N THR A 223 13.88 -4.07 13.33
CA THR A 223 14.79 -3.51 12.32
C THR A 223 14.00 -2.60 11.38
N ILE A 224 14.37 -1.34 11.33
CA ILE A 224 13.89 -0.40 10.32
C ILE A 224 14.68 -0.70 9.04
N TYR A 225 14.05 -1.50 8.16
CA TYR A 225 14.47 -2.02 6.84
C TYR A 225 15.10 -3.42 6.75
N ARG A 226 14.53 -4.20 5.82
CA ARG A 226 15.16 -5.28 5.05
C ARG A 226 14.67 -5.10 3.61
N GLU A 227 15.58 -5.19 2.64
CA GLU A 227 15.22 -5.25 1.21
C GLU A 227 14.12 -6.31 1.00
N ILE A 228 13.03 -5.93 0.35
CA ILE A 228 12.11 -6.90 -0.24
C ILE A 228 12.26 -6.70 -1.75
N SER A 229 12.78 -7.74 -2.39
CA SER A 229 13.17 -7.81 -3.79
C SER A 229 12.08 -7.37 -4.77
N GLY A 230 12.52 -6.89 -5.95
CA GLY A 230 11.71 -6.86 -7.18
C GLY A 230 11.44 -5.46 -7.77
N ARG A 231 11.38 -4.42 -6.95
CA ARG A 231 11.36 -3.01 -7.41
C ARG A 231 12.17 -2.21 -6.42
N ALA A 232 13.34 -1.73 -6.85
CA ALA A 232 14.33 -0.98 -6.08
C ALA A 232 13.78 -0.46 -4.74
N SER A 233 14.13 -1.17 -3.66
CA SER A 233 14.03 -0.63 -2.31
C SER A 233 14.91 0.61 -2.27
N ILE A 234 14.32 1.78 -2.53
CA ILE A 234 14.96 3.03 -2.17
C ILE A 234 15.17 2.90 -0.67
N LEU A 235 16.43 2.70 -0.26
CA LEU A 235 16.91 2.81 1.11
C LEU A 235 16.57 4.22 1.59
N LYS A 236 15.33 4.43 1.99
CA LYS A 236 14.91 5.67 2.61
C LYS A 236 15.26 5.51 4.07
N PHE A 237 16.35 6.13 4.50
CA PHE A 237 16.62 6.30 5.92
C PHE A 237 15.35 6.78 6.64
N PRO A 238 15.05 6.26 7.85
CA PRO A 238 13.86 6.70 8.56
C PRO A 238 13.98 8.19 8.89
N THR A 239 12.85 8.88 8.82
CA THR A 239 12.72 10.20 9.44
C THR A 239 12.53 10.05 10.94
N TYR A 240 12.82 11.11 11.69
CA TYR A 240 12.55 11.14 13.13
C TYR A 240 11.08 10.90 13.46
N LYS A 241 10.17 11.43 12.64
CA LYS A 241 8.74 11.11 12.71
C LYS A 241 8.49 9.60 12.58
N ALA A 242 9.09 8.92 11.60
CA ALA A 242 8.91 7.49 11.42
C ALA A 242 9.44 6.67 12.61
N ILE A 243 10.52 7.11 13.25
CA ILE A 243 11.02 6.49 14.49
C ILE A 243 10.02 6.66 15.64
N ALA A 244 9.47 7.86 15.84
CA ALA A 244 8.49 8.13 16.88
C ALA A 244 7.20 7.33 16.67
N GLU A 245 6.67 7.30 15.44
CA GLU A 245 5.53 6.46 15.05
C GLU A 245 5.82 4.98 15.35
N ARG A 246 7.01 4.50 15.00
CA ARG A 246 7.38 3.10 15.22
C ARG A 246 7.54 2.76 16.70
N MET A 247 8.08 3.69 17.49
CA MET A 247 8.22 3.50 18.94
C MET A 247 6.84 3.40 19.60
N ALA A 248 5.87 4.21 19.18
CA ALA A 248 4.50 4.15 19.69
C ALA A 248 3.80 2.80 19.38
N ILE A 249 4.18 2.13 18.29
CA ILE A 249 3.69 0.77 17.97
C ILE A 249 4.34 -0.27 18.89
N LEU A 250 5.65 -0.18 19.11
CA LEU A 250 6.39 -1.17 19.90
C LEU A 250 6.07 -1.06 21.40
N ASP A 251 5.95 0.16 21.91
CA ASP A 251 5.53 0.46 23.28
C ASP A 251 4.25 1.31 23.29
N PRO A 252 3.06 0.66 23.34
CA PRO A 252 1.78 1.36 23.44
C PRO A 252 1.62 2.23 24.70
N ASN A 253 2.49 2.08 25.71
CA ASN A 253 2.46 2.93 26.90
C ASN A 253 3.17 4.28 26.68
N PHE A 254 3.99 4.40 25.63
CA PHE A 254 4.72 5.62 25.31
C PHE A 254 3.75 6.75 24.93
N ILE A 255 2.84 6.50 23.98
CA ILE A 255 1.80 7.44 23.58
C ILE A 255 0.45 6.74 23.69
N LYS A 256 -0.30 7.05 24.74
CA LYS A 256 -1.67 6.54 24.88
C LYS A 256 -2.59 7.23 23.88
N ILE A 257 -3.29 6.42 23.08
CA ILE A 257 -4.40 6.90 22.26
C ILE A 257 -5.50 7.38 23.21
N GLN A 258 -5.84 8.67 23.18
CA GLN A 258 -7.04 9.14 23.86
C GLN A 258 -8.25 8.66 23.05
N GLU A 259 -8.91 7.59 23.50
CA GLU A 259 -10.06 6.99 22.80
C GLU A 259 -11.31 7.89 22.79
N LYS A 260 -11.31 8.96 23.58
CA LYS A 260 -12.38 9.97 23.60
C LYS A 260 -11.77 11.36 23.46
N VAL A 261 -12.20 12.08 22.44
CA VAL A 261 -12.16 13.55 22.45
C VAL A 261 -13.03 13.98 23.62
N ILE A 262 -12.43 14.33 24.74
CA ILE A 262 -13.14 15.07 25.78
C ILE A 262 -13.33 16.47 25.21
N VAL A 263 -14.48 16.70 24.58
CA VAL A 263 -14.94 18.05 24.27
C VAL A 263 -15.06 18.72 25.64
N GLY A 264 -14.13 19.62 25.95
CA GLY A 264 -14.20 20.42 27.18
C GLY A 264 -15.55 21.13 27.23
N GLU A 265 -16.09 21.32 28.43
CA GLU A 265 -17.32 22.08 28.62
C GLU A 265 -17.20 23.42 27.90
N VAL A 266 -18.12 23.66 26.97
CA VAL A 266 -18.30 24.98 26.36
C VAL A 266 -18.86 25.86 27.47
N THR A 267 -17.98 26.57 28.19
CA THR A 267 -18.40 27.70 29.01
C THR A 267 -18.99 28.73 28.07
N LYS A 268 -20.32 28.80 28.04
CA LYS A 268 -21.05 29.96 27.52
C LYS A 268 -20.76 31.11 28.47
N ASP A 269 -19.71 31.87 28.17
CA ASP A 269 -19.56 33.20 28.74
C ASP A 269 -20.72 34.07 28.27
N GLY A 270 -21.46 34.61 29.24
CA GLY A 270 -22.26 35.82 29.07
C GLY A 270 -23.78 35.64 29.07
N ILE A 271 -24.37 35.38 30.24
CA ILE A 271 -25.63 36.04 30.63
C ILE A 271 -25.53 36.42 32.12
N GLN A 272 -25.26 37.70 32.39
CA GLN A 272 -25.64 38.33 33.65
C GLN A 272 -27.18 38.44 33.69
N LYS A 273 -27.77 37.99 34.80
CA LYS A 273 -28.99 38.55 35.39
C LYS A 273 -28.89 38.44 36.90
#